data_AF-A0A2U9NM51-F1
#
_entry.id   AF-A0A2U9NM51-F1
#
_cell.length_a   1.000
_cell.length_b   1.000
_cell.length_c   1.000
_cell.angle_alpha   90.00
_cell.angle_beta   90.00
_cell.angle_gamma   90.00
#
_symmetry.space_group_name_H-M   'P 1'
#
loop_
_entity.id
_entity.type
_entity.pdbx_description
1 polymer ?
#
loop_
_entity_poly.entity_id
_entity_poly.type
_entity_poly.pdbx_seq_one_letter_code
_entity_poly.pdbx_strand_id
1 'polypeptide(L)' 'MAVPKKRTSKSKKNSRKSNWKKKAVKSTAQALSLARSIIKAGKQDSKPTTFIYLENKDPE' A
#
# COMPACT_ATOMS: atom_id res chain seq x y z
N MET A 1 -33.09 8.68 12.56
CA MET A 1 -31.77 8.36 11.97
C MET A 1 -31.65 9.05 10.62
N ALA A 2 -30.46 9.55 10.26
CA ALA A 2 -30.27 10.19 8.96
C ALA A 2 -30.24 9.16 7.83
N VAL A 3 -31.02 9.38 6.77
CA VAL A 3 -31.11 8.50 5.59
C VAL A 3 -30.69 9.29 4.35
N PRO A 4 -29.89 8.72 3.44
CA PRO A 4 -29.49 9.42 2.23
C PRO A 4 -30.71 9.70 1.34
N LYS A 5 -30.99 10.99 1.09
CA LYS A 5 -32.10 11.41 0.23
C LYS A 5 -31.95 10.96 -1.23
N LYS A 6 -30.71 10.82 -1.71
CA LYS A 6 -30.36 10.41 -3.07
C LYS A 6 -29.14 9.50 -3.06
N ARG A 7 -29.06 8.61 -4.05
CA ARG A 7 -27.89 7.73 -4.25
C ARG A 7 -26.65 8.57 -4.59
N THR A 8 -25.49 8.11 -4.15
CA THR A 8 -24.22 8.70 -4.55
C THR A 8 -23.96 8.44 -6.04
N SER A 9 -23.43 9.44 -6.76
CA SER A 9 -23.05 9.27 -8.17
C SER A 9 -21.97 8.20 -8.35
N LYS A 10 -21.89 7.63 -9.58
CA LYS A 10 -20.90 6.60 -9.92
C LYS A 10 -19.46 7.10 -9.73
N SER A 11 -19.18 8.35 -10.11
CA SER A 11 -17.87 8.98 -9.91
C SER A 11 -17.52 9.09 -8.42
N LYS A 12 -18.43 9.62 -7.59
CA LYS A 12 -18.15 9.87 -6.17
C LYS A 12 -18.01 8.56 -5.36
N LYS A 13 -18.71 7.48 -5.72
CA LYS A 13 -18.45 6.15 -5.11
C LYS A 13 -17.12 5.56 -5.54
N ASN A 14 -16.73 5.71 -6.81
CA ASN A 14 -15.48 5.15 -7.34
C ASN A 14 -14.25 5.86 -6.77
N SER A 15 -14.30 7.18 -6.61
CA SER A 15 -13.24 7.96 -5.96
C SER A 15 -13.00 7.48 -4.51
N ARG A 16 -14.06 7.28 -3.71
CA ARG A 16 -13.91 6.71 -2.36
C ARG A 16 -13.29 5.31 -2.37
N LYS A 17 -13.70 4.45 -3.31
CA LYS A 17 -13.12 3.11 -3.48
C LYS A 17 -11.64 3.17 -3.87
N SER A 18 -11.25 4.12 -4.72
CA SER A 18 -9.84 4.34 -5.10
C SER A 18 -9.00 4.71 -3.88
N ASN A 19 -9.47 5.67 -3.08
CA ASN A 19 -8.78 6.09 -1.86
C ASN A 19 -8.63 4.94 -0.85
N TRP A 20 -9.65 4.09 -0.72
CA TRP A 20 -9.57 2.89 0.12
C TRP A 20 -8.51 1.91 -0.40
N LYS A 21 -8.43 1.68 -1.71
CA LYS A 21 -7.40 0.82 -2.33
C LYS A 21 -5.99 1.41 -2.20
N LYS A 22 -5.84 2.74 -2.32
CA LYS A 22 -4.54 3.43 -2.21
C LYS A 22 -3.86 3.14 -0.86
N LYS A 23 -4.62 2.95 0.22
CA LYS A 23 -4.08 2.57 1.54
C LYS A 23 -3.27 1.27 1.50
N ALA A 24 -3.71 0.28 0.72
CA ALA A 24 -3.02 -1.01 0.61
C ALA A 24 -1.67 -0.89 -0.10
N VAL A 25 -1.51 0.09 -1.00
CA VAL A 25 -0.26 0.30 -1.78
C VAL A 25 0.93 0.58 -0.87
N LYS A 26 0.72 1.27 0.26
CA LYS A 26 1.77 1.53 1.25
C LYS A 26 2.26 0.23 1.88
N SER A 27 1.34 -0.63 2.32
CA SER A 27 1.66 -1.92 2.94
C SER A 27 2.32 -2.88 1.95
N THR A 28 1.86 -2.91 0.69
CA THR A 28 2.46 -3.79 -0.33
C THR A 28 3.88 -3.37 -0.68
N ALA A 29 4.18 -2.08 -0.77
CA ALA A 29 5.54 -1.61 -1.04
C ALA A 29 6.53 -1.98 0.07
N GLN A 30 6.10 -1.88 1.33
CA GLN A 30 6.90 -2.30 2.48
C GLN A 30 7.14 -3.82 2.47
N ALA A 31 6.09 -4.61 2.27
CA ALA A 31 6.19 -6.07 2.21
C ALA A 31 7.09 -6.54 1.05
N LEU A 32 7.00 -5.88 -0.10
CA LEU A 32 7.80 -6.20 -1.28
C LEU A 32 9.29 -5.86 -1.06
N SER A 33 9.61 -4.74 -0.40
CA SER A 33 10.99 -4.42 -0.02
C SER A 33 11.57 -5.46 0.93
N LEU A 34 10.80 -5.85 1.95
CA LEU A 34 11.18 -6.90 2.90
C LEU A 34 11.43 -8.24 2.20
N ALA A 35 10.51 -8.66 1.33
CA ALA A 35 10.66 -9.92 0.58
C ALA A 35 11.93 -9.94 -0.27
N ARG A 36 12.26 -8.83 -0.95
CA ARG A 36 13.51 -8.70 -1.72
C ARG A 36 14.75 -8.83 -0.84
N SER A 37 14.71 -8.25 0.36
CA SER A 37 15.82 -8.35 1.32
C SER A 37 16.05 -9.79 1.75
N ILE A 38 14.98 -10.50 2.12
CA ILE A 38 15.04 -11.92 2.52
C ILE A 38 15.57 -12.79 1.39
N ILE A 39 15.11 -12.57 0.14
CA ILE A 39 15.56 -13.33 -1.03
C ILE A 39 17.07 -13.12 -1.27
N LYS A 40 17.58 -11.90 -1.10
CA LYS A 40 19.02 -11.62 -1.25
C LYS A 40 19.85 -12.28 -0.16
N ALA A 41 19.39 -12.20 1.09
CA ALA A 41 20.04 -12.84 2.23
C ALA A 41 20.13 -14.36 2.09
N GLY A 42 19.06 -15.02 1.64
CA GLY A 42 19.07 -16.47 1.40
C GLY A 42 20.03 -16.92 0.29
N LYS A 43 20.54 -15.99 -0.55
CA LYS A 43 21.58 -16.29 -1.56
C LYS A 43 23.00 -16.05 -1.06
N GLN A 44 23.16 -15.34 0.06
CA GLN A 44 24.46 -14.85 0.55
C GLN A 44 24.83 -15.44 1.92
N ASP A 45 24.13 -16.50 2.37
CA ASP A 45 24.29 -17.19 3.66
C ASP A 45 24.39 -16.27 4.90
N SER A 46 23.87 -15.04 4.77
CA SER A 46 23.99 -13.97 5.76
C SER A 46 22.61 -13.39 6.05
N LYS A 47 22.29 -13.21 7.33
CA LYS A 47 21.04 -12.55 7.75
C LYS A 47 21.10 -11.07 7.35
N PRO A 48 20.05 -10.51 6.70
CA PRO A 48 20.06 -9.11 6.36
C PRO A 48 19.76 -8.30 7.63
N THR A 49 20.75 -7.54 8.11
CA THR A 49 20.64 -6.70 9.32
C THR A 49 19.83 -5.43 9.10
N THR A 50 19.68 -5.01 7.84
CA THR A 50 19.03 -3.73 7.47
C THR A 50 18.33 -3.84 6.13
N PHE A 51 17.14 -3.28 5.99
CA PHE A 51 16.48 -3.11 4.69
C PHE A 51 15.79 -1.74 4.60
N ILE A 52 15.81 -1.15 3.42
CA ILE A 52 15.31 0.21 3.18
C ILE A 52 13.83 0.12 2.79
N TYR A 53 12.97 0.79 3.54
CA TYR A 53 11.62 1.04 3.08
C TYR A 53 11.69 2.07 1.95
N LEU A 54 11.14 1.72 0.79
CA LEU A 54 10.82 2.71 -0.23
C LEU A 54 9.74 3.61 0.39
N GLU A 55 10.14 4.79 0.84
CA GLU A 55 9.23 5.80 1.33
C GLU A 55 8.43 6.28 0.12
N ASN A 56 7.24 5.70 -0.06
CA ASN A 56 6.29 6.19 -1.04
C ASN A 56 5.79 7.55 -0.55
N LYS A 57 6.52 8.61 -0.92
CA LYS A 57 6.02 9.98 -0.87
C LYS A 57 4.72 9.98 -1.67
N ASP A 58 3.58 10.16 -1.00
CA ASP A 58 2.31 10.34 -1.71
C ASP A 58 2.50 11.47 -2.72
N PRO A 59 2.17 11.29 -4.01
CA PRO A 59 2.11 12.43 -4.91
C PRO A 59 1.00 13.34 -4.37
N GLU A 60 1.36 14.57 -4.00
CA GLU A 60 0.41 15.65 -3.69
C GLU A 60 -0.56 15.87 -4.86
#